data_AF-A0A9Q1MW69-F1
#
_entry.id   AF-A0A9Q1MW69-F1
#
_cell.length_a   1.000
_cell.length_b   1.000
_cell.length_c   1.000
_cell.angle_alpha   90.00
_cell.angle_beta   90.00
_cell.angle_gamma   90.00
#
_symmetry.space_group_name_H-M   'P 1'
#
loop_
_entity.id
_entity.type
_entity.pdbx_description
1 polymer ?
#
loop_
_entity_poly.entity_id
_entity_poly.type
_entity_poly.pdbx_seq_one_letter_code
_entity_poly.pdbx_strand_id
1 'polypeptide(L)'
;MSCCSLNHISTITLKNGSVQRISKRVSGSMLNTRAMAKELYFNHDGSIIKKLLAGVELVAELVGVTLGPKGRNVVLGNKYGPPKIVNDGETVHKQLPLGDSSHLSKSLWT
;
A
#
# COMPACT_ATOMS: atom_id res chain seq x y z
N MET A 1 34.78 -8.38 8.40
CA MET A 1 35.06 -6.94 8.61
C MET A 1 35.89 -6.47 7.43
N SER A 2 35.25 -6.04 6.33
CA SER A 2 35.93 -5.57 5.13
C SER A 2 35.60 -4.09 4.94
N CYS A 3 36.64 -3.28 4.98
CA CYS A 3 36.61 -1.83 4.99
C CYS A 3 36.15 -1.31 3.62
N CYS A 4 35.14 -0.43 3.60
CA CYS A 4 34.78 0.34 2.41
C CYS A 4 35.90 1.35 2.09
N SER A 5 36.42 1.30 0.87
CA SER A 5 37.23 2.37 0.29
C SER A 5 36.31 3.26 -0.54
N LEU A 6 36.13 4.52 -0.15
CA LEU A 6 35.68 5.57 -1.07
C LEU A 6 36.46 6.85 -0.78
N ASN A 7 37.10 7.33 -1.83
CA ASN A 7 38.10 8.39 -1.81
C ASN A 7 37.49 9.75 -1.45
N HIS A 8 38.21 10.45 -0.57
CA HIS A 8 38.00 11.84 -0.19
C HIS A 8 38.72 12.75 -1.20
N ILE A 9 38.00 13.54 -2.00
CA ILE A 9 38.62 14.60 -2.80
C ILE A 9 38.54 15.90 -2.01
N SER A 10 39.61 16.21 -1.29
CA SER A 10 39.83 17.52 -0.66
C SER A 10 40.52 18.47 -1.63
N THR A 11 39.77 19.41 -2.19
CA THR A 11 40.36 20.58 -2.85
C THR A 11 40.80 21.56 -1.77
N ILE A 12 42.11 21.71 -1.61
CA ILE A 12 42.77 22.66 -0.70
C ILE A 12 43.11 23.94 -1.47
N THR A 13 42.42 25.03 -1.18
CA THR A 13 42.77 26.37 -1.68
C THR A 13 43.59 27.11 -0.62
N LEU A 14 44.82 27.47 -0.97
CA LEU A 14 45.75 28.20 -0.10
C LEU A 14 45.54 29.71 -0.23
N LYS A 15 45.06 30.36 0.84
CA LYS A 15 45.38 31.76 1.13
C LYS A 15 45.95 31.85 2.54
N ASN A 16 47.06 32.56 2.61
CA ASN A 16 48.00 32.66 3.72
C ASN A 16 47.38 32.69 5.12
N GLY A 17 47.93 31.84 6.00
CA GLY A 17 48.20 32.24 7.39
C GLY A 17 47.02 32.25 8.37
N SER A 18 46.17 31.22 8.41
CA SER A 18 45.55 30.69 9.63
C SER A 18 44.55 29.58 9.26
N VAL A 19 44.86 28.35 9.67
CA VAL A 19 44.01 27.17 9.38
C VAL A 19 42.82 27.19 10.35
N GLN A 20 41.76 27.93 10.01
CA GLN A 20 40.45 27.71 10.62
C GLN A 20 39.78 26.54 9.91
N ARG A 21 39.81 25.37 10.56
CA ARG A 21 39.18 24.13 10.11
C ARG A 21 37.65 24.30 10.19
N ILE A 22 37.04 24.88 9.16
CA ILE A 22 35.58 24.97 9.02
C ILE A 22 35.06 23.57 8.72
N SER A 23 34.79 22.80 9.76
CA SER A 23 34.01 21.57 9.67
C SER A 23 32.56 21.96 9.47
N LYS A 24 32.18 22.28 8.23
CA LYS A 24 30.77 22.25 7.83
C LYS A 24 30.36 20.77 7.83
N ARG A 25 29.90 20.28 8.98
CA ARG A 25 29.03 19.11 9.02
C ARG A 25 27.84 19.48 8.16
N VAL A 26 27.82 18.99 6.91
CA VAL A 26 26.54 18.78 6.25
C VAL A 26 25.86 17.78 7.15
N SER A 27 24.94 18.29 7.98
CA SER A 27 23.90 17.50 8.61
C SER A 27 23.12 16.89 7.45
N GLY A 28 23.63 15.78 6.92
CA GLY A 28 22.82 14.85 6.17
C GLY A 28 21.75 14.42 7.17
N SER A 29 20.60 15.10 7.13
CA SER A 29 19.37 14.51 7.61
C SER A 29 19.25 13.24 6.80
N MET A 30 19.74 12.12 7.34
CA MET A 30 19.46 10.81 6.84
C MET A 30 17.95 10.75 6.74
N LEU A 31 17.43 10.84 5.52
CA LEU A 31 16.02 10.63 5.27
C LEU A 31 15.75 9.23 5.81
N ASN A 32 15.04 9.17 6.93
CA ASN A 32 14.61 7.95 7.55
C ASN A 32 13.50 7.37 6.67
N THR A 33 13.88 6.75 5.55
CA THR A 33 12.99 5.89 4.79
C THR A 33 12.71 4.68 5.66
N ARG A 34 11.61 4.75 6.42
CA ARG A 34 11.03 3.62 7.15
C ARG A 34 10.52 2.60 6.14
N ALA A 35 11.42 1.81 5.56
CA ALA A 35 11.04 0.69 4.72
C ALA A 35 10.41 -0.38 5.61
N MET A 36 9.10 -0.52 5.52
CA MET A 36 8.38 -1.64 6.13
C MET A 36 8.67 -2.91 5.34
N ALA A 37 9.15 -3.94 6.02
CA ALA A 37 9.29 -5.26 5.42
C ALA A 37 7.89 -5.80 5.06
N LYS A 38 7.71 -6.19 3.79
CA LYS A 38 6.49 -6.82 3.30
C LYS A 38 6.70 -8.33 3.32
N GLU A 39 5.80 -9.04 3.96
CA GLU A 39 5.78 -10.50 3.88
C GLU A 39 5.28 -10.94 2.49
N LEU A 40 6.07 -11.78 1.82
CA LEU A 40 5.76 -12.30 0.49
C LEU A 40 5.35 -13.77 0.61
N TYR A 41 4.08 -14.04 0.32
CA TYR A 41 3.54 -15.39 0.27
C TYR A 41 3.57 -15.88 -1.18
N PHE A 42 4.37 -16.90 -1.45
CA PHE A 42 4.45 -17.53 -2.78
C PHE A 42 3.47 -18.69 -2.88
N ASN A 43 2.83 -18.79 -4.03
CA ASN A 43 1.77 -19.76 -4.28
C ASN A 43 2.37 -21.03 -4.87
N HIS A 44 2.75 -22.00 -4.03
CA HIS A 44 3.35 -23.26 -4.48
C HIS A 44 2.31 -24.29 -4.95
N ASP A 45 1.13 -24.30 -4.31
CA ASP A 45 0.09 -25.34 -4.50
C ASP A 45 -1.15 -24.85 -5.28
N GLY A 46 -1.11 -23.63 -5.82
CA GLY A 46 -2.24 -23.00 -6.52
C GLY A 46 -3.44 -22.63 -5.64
N SER A 47 -3.39 -22.93 -4.34
CA SER A 47 -4.45 -22.68 -3.36
C SER A 47 -4.83 -21.20 -3.25
N ILE A 48 -3.87 -20.27 -3.40
CA ILE A 48 -4.15 -18.82 -3.40
C ILE A 48 -4.94 -18.41 -4.65
N ILE A 49 -4.71 -19.02 -5.82
CA ILE A 49 -5.49 -18.70 -7.03
C ILE A 49 -6.95 -19.11 -6.83
N LYS A 50 -7.20 -20.25 -6.19
CA LYS A 50 -8.57 -20.69 -5.86
C LYS A 50 -9.26 -19.73 -4.88
N LYS A 51 -8.55 -19.24 -3.86
CA LYS A 51 -9.09 -18.23 -2.92
C LYS A 51 -9.38 -16.89 -3.61
N LEU A 52 -8.48 -16.44 -4.48
CA LEU A 52 -8.70 -15.23 -5.28
C LEU A 52 -9.88 -15.39 -6.23
N LEU A 53 -9.98 -16.53 -6.92
CA LEU A 53 -11.09 -16.83 -7.80
C LEU A 53 -12.43 -16.76 -7.05
N ALA A 54 -12.52 -17.38 -5.88
CA ALA A 54 -13.71 -17.31 -5.04
C ALA A 54 -14.06 -15.85 -4.64
N GLY A 55 -13.07 -15.04 -4.30
CA GLY A 55 -13.29 -13.62 -4.00
C GLY A 55 -13.80 -12.81 -5.19
N VAL A 56 -13.25 -13.07 -6.38
CA VAL A 56 -13.67 -12.41 -7.63
C VAL A 56 -15.08 -12.86 -8.03
N GLU A 57 -15.39 -14.15 -7.91
CA GLU A 57 -16.69 -14.72 -8.25
C GLU A 57 -17.81 -14.10 -7.40
N LEU A 58 -17.58 -13.93 -6.09
CA LEU A 58 -18.53 -13.26 -5.19
C LEU A 58 -18.80 -11.80 -5.58
N VAL A 59 -17.77 -11.03 -5.93
CA VAL A 59 -17.94 -9.64 -6.38
C VAL A 59 -18.67 -9.61 -7.72
N ALA A 60 -18.33 -10.50 -8.63
CA ALA A 60 -18.90 -10.56 -9.97
C ALA A 60 -20.39 -10.91 -9.94
N GLU A 61 -20.79 -11.90 -9.13
CA GLU A 61 -22.20 -12.28 -8.97
C GLU A 61 -23.03 -11.12 -8.43
N LEU A 62 -22.52 -10.44 -7.39
CA LEU A 62 -23.21 -9.34 -6.73
C LEU A 62 -23.32 -8.09 -7.61
N VAL A 63 -22.27 -7.72 -8.33
CA VAL A 63 -22.31 -6.55 -9.24
C VAL A 63 -23.11 -6.91 -10.51
N GLY A 64 -23.01 -8.15 -10.97
CA GLY A 64 -23.69 -8.65 -12.17
C GLY A 64 -25.20 -8.46 -12.13
N VAL A 65 -25.84 -8.62 -10.96
CA VAL A 65 -27.30 -8.40 -10.82
C VAL A 65 -27.73 -6.95 -11.03
N THR A 66 -26.83 -5.98 -10.85
CA THR A 66 -27.12 -4.55 -11.02
C THR A 66 -26.95 -4.07 -12.47
N LEU A 67 -26.39 -4.91 -13.34
CA LEU A 67 -26.06 -4.51 -14.71
C LEU A 67 -27.28 -4.50 -15.63
N GLY A 68 -27.25 -3.54 -16.56
CA GLY A 68 -28.23 -3.42 -17.65
C GLY A 68 -29.52 -2.67 -17.26
N PRO A 69 -30.37 -2.35 -18.27
CA PRO A 69 -31.58 -1.55 -18.08
C PRO A 69 -32.67 -2.24 -17.24
N LYS A 70 -32.55 -3.55 -17.01
CA LYS A 70 -33.42 -4.34 -16.13
C LYS A 70 -32.66 -4.89 -14.90
N GLY A 71 -31.58 -4.22 -14.50
CA GLY A 71 -30.82 -4.55 -13.29
C GLY A 71 -31.69 -4.59 -12.04
N ARG A 72 -31.32 -5.42 -11.07
CA ARG A 72 -32.02 -5.59 -9.80
C ARG A 72 -31.39 -4.71 -8.72
N ASN A 73 -32.23 -4.31 -7.76
CA ASN A 73 -31.79 -3.55 -6.62
C ASN A 73 -31.16 -4.48 -5.59
N VAL A 74 -30.03 -4.05 -5.03
CA VAL A 74 -29.35 -4.72 -3.94
C VAL A 74 -29.68 -3.99 -2.65
N VAL A 75 -30.00 -4.75 -1.60
CA VAL A 75 -30.29 -4.19 -0.28
C VAL A 75 -29.04 -4.31 0.58
N LEU A 76 -28.55 -3.16 1.05
CA LEU A 76 -27.37 -3.04 1.87
C LEU A 76 -27.77 -2.80 3.33
N GLY A 77 -27.21 -3.60 4.23
CA GLY A 77 -27.40 -3.48 5.66
C GLY A 77 -26.56 -2.34 6.24
N ASN A 78 -27.21 -1.31 6.78
CA ASN A 78 -26.53 -0.25 7.51
C ASN A 78 -26.39 -0.63 8.99
N LYS A 79 -25.29 -0.21 9.64
CA LYS A 79 -25.08 -0.45 11.08
C LYS A 79 -26.11 0.24 11.97
N TYR A 80 -26.66 1.36 11.49
CA TYR A 80 -27.68 2.14 12.19
C TYR A 80 -28.72 2.65 11.19
N GLY A 81 -29.99 2.60 11.58
CA GLY A 81 -31.10 3.09 10.77
C GLY A 81 -31.63 2.08 9.73
N PRO A 82 -32.46 2.54 8.78
CA PRO A 82 -33.09 1.68 7.78
C PRO A 82 -32.07 1.18 6.74
N PRO A 83 -32.35 0.03 6.09
CA PRO A 83 -31.49 -0.53 5.06
C PRO A 83 -31.44 0.35 3.80
N LYS A 84 -30.28 0.40 3.14
CA LYS A 84 -30.08 1.21 1.94
C LYS A 84 -30.33 0.36 0.69
N ILE A 85 -31.26 0.78 -0.15
CA ILE A 85 -31.52 0.15 -1.46
C ILE A 85 -30.64 0.84 -2.49
N VAL A 86 -29.85 0.06 -3.24
CA VAL A 86 -28.82 0.55 -4.15
C VAL A 86 -28.96 -0.13 -5.51
N ASN A 87 -28.75 0.65 -6.57
CA ASN A 87 -28.81 0.22 -7.97
C ASN A 87 -27.46 0.35 -8.70
N ASP A 88 -26.47 1.03 -8.11
CA ASP A 88 -25.12 1.14 -8.65
C ASP A 88 -24.17 0.07 -8.11
N GLY A 89 -23.42 -0.57 -9.00
CA GLY A 89 -22.47 -1.62 -8.63
C GLY A 89 -21.27 -1.11 -7.81
N GLU A 90 -20.91 0.17 -7.93
CA GLU A 90 -19.77 0.76 -7.21
C GLU A 90 -20.03 0.79 -5.70
N THR A 91 -21.18 1.32 -5.27
CA THR A 91 -21.52 1.37 -3.86
C THR A 91 -21.69 -0.03 -3.27
N VAL A 92 -22.19 -0.98 -4.08
CA VAL A 92 -22.39 -2.38 -3.66
C VAL A 92 -21.04 -3.07 -3.38
N HIS A 93 -20.05 -2.96 -4.28
CA HIS A 93 -18.74 -3.61 -4.08
C HIS A 93 -18.03 -3.08 -2.83
N LYS A 94 -18.17 -1.78 -2.52
CA LYS A 94 -17.47 -1.14 -1.39
C LYS A 94 -17.90 -1.69 -0.03
N GLN A 95 -19.09 -2.26 0.05
CA GLN A 95 -19.66 -2.77 1.30
C GLN A 95 -19.46 -4.28 1.50
N LEU A 96 -18.97 -4.99 0.47
CA LEU A 96 -18.75 -6.43 0.55
C LEU A 96 -17.55 -6.75 1.46
N PRO A 97 -17.72 -7.54 2.53
CA PRO A 97 -16.60 -8.02 3.31
C PRO A 97 -15.90 -9.19 2.59
N LEU A 98 -14.70 -8.95 2.06
CA LEU A 98 -13.83 -10.03 1.56
C LEU A 98 -12.97 -10.54 2.74
N GLY A 99 -13.11 -11.84 3.04
CA GLY A 99 -12.53 -12.49 4.22
C GLY A 99 -11.01 -12.59 4.27
N ASP A 100 -10.31 -12.26 3.18
CA ASP A 100 -8.86 -12.41 3.11
C ASP A 100 -8.17 -11.05 3.19
N SER A 101 -8.23 -10.45 4.39
CA SER A 101 -7.36 -9.34 4.74
C SER A 101 -6.02 -9.91 5.22
N SER A 102 -5.05 -10.09 4.31
CA SER A 102 -3.66 -9.99 4.72
C SER A 102 -3.49 -8.60 5.35
N HIS A 103 -3.41 -8.59 6.69
CA HIS A 103 -3.95 -7.59 7.61
C HIS A 103 -3.22 -6.22 7.67
N LEU A 104 -2.59 -5.76 6.58
CA LEU A 104 -1.59 -4.67 6.64
C LEU A 104 -1.73 -3.56 5.58
N SER A 105 -2.82 -3.49 4.82
CA SER A 105 -2.97 -2.43 3.79
C SER A 105 -3.85 -1.25 4.22
N LYS A 106 -4.65 -1.38 5.28
CA LYS A 106 -5.57 -0.31 5.70
C LYS A 106 -4.89 0.80 6.52
N SER A 107 -3.68 0.56 7.04
CA SER A 107 -2.87 1.55 7.75
C SER A 107 -1.86 2.29 6.87
N LEU A 108 -1.81 2.04 5.56
CA LEU A 108 -0.83 2.63 4.65
C LEU A 108 -1.39 3.82 3.84
N TRP A 109 -2.67 4.14 4.03
CA TRP A 109 -3.35 5.28 3.41
C TRP A 109 -3.96 6.21 4.47
N THR A 110 -3.36 6.29 5.65
CA THR A 110 -3.65 7.32 6.66
C THR A 110 -2.34 7.87 7.21
#